data_AF-A0AAV9WWE4-F1
#
_entry.id   AF-A0AAV9WWE4-F1
#
_cell.length_a   1.000
_cell.length_b   1.000
_cell.length_c   1.000
_cell.angle_alpha   90.00
_cell.angle_beta   90.00
_cell.angle_gamma   90.00
#
_symmetry.space_group_name_H-M   'P 1'
#
loop_
_entity.id
_entity.type
_entity.pdbx_description
1 polymer ?
#
loop_
_entity_poly.entity_id
_entity_poly.type
_entity_poly.pdbx_seq_one_letter_code
_entity_poly.pdbx_strand_id
1 'polypeptide(L)'
;MNIFLVAQKYLDPSRGFGGVLSFGIKGGEDAGRALVDKLKLASNLANVGDAKTLVISPTATTHTQLTKEEQLSSGVTPDLIRVSVGIEHIEDIIYDFEQAFEKSGAPSSGGDKNAAQIVGDAETRVVAGLDV
;
A
#
# COMPACT_ATOMS: atom_id res chain seq x y z
N MET A 1 -13.50 14.81 -9.65
CA MET A 1 -13.75 13.63 -10.52
C MET A 1 -13.63 12.39 -9.64
N ASN A 2 -14.66 11.53 -9.60
CA ASN A 2 -14.64 10.35 -8.73
C ASN A 2 -13.83 9.22 -9.40
N ILE A 3 -12.63 8.95 -8.89
CA ILE A 3 -11.69 7.98 -9.46
C ILE A 3 -12.26 6.56 -9.48
N PHE A 4 -13.09 6.19 -8.50
CA PHE A 4 -13.71 4.86 -8.43
C PHE A 4 -14.71 4.64 -9.57
N LEU A 5 -15.53 5.64 -9.89
CA LEU A 5 -16.46 5.58 -11.02
C LEU A 5 -15.72 5.50 -12.36
N VAL A 6 -14.57 6.19 -12.48
CA VAL A 6 -13.70 6.08 -13.66
C VAL A 6 -13.13 4.67 -13.77
N ALA A 7 -12.65 4.09 -12.66
CA ALA A 7 -12.15 2.72 -12.64
C ALA A 7 -13.24 1.72 -13.07
N GLN A 8 -14.46 1.81 -12.51
CA GLN A 8 -15.58 0.94 -12.91
C GLN A 8 -15.99 1.08 -14.37
N LYS A 9 -15.78 2.26 -14.98
CA LYS A 9 -16.08 2.48 -16.40
C LYS A 9 -15.08 1.77 -17.32
N TYR A 10 -13.80 1.72 -16.94
CA TYR A 10 -12.72 1.24 -17.81
C TYR A 10 -12.17 -0.14 -17.45
N LEU A 11 -12.35 -0.57 -16.20
CA LEU A 11 -11.92 -1.87 -15.68
C LEU A 11 -13.15 -2.71 -15.39
N ASP A 12 -13.08 -4.00 -15.74
CA ASP A 12 -14.15 -4.96 -15.50
C ASP A 12 -14.18 -5.33 -14.00
N PRO A 13 -15.21 -4.91 -13.23
CA PRO A 13 -15.27 -5.17 -11.80
C PRO A 13 -15.30 -6.67 -11.47
N SER A 14 -15.75 -7.53 -12.41
CA SER A 14 -15.76 -8.98 -12.23
C SER A 14 -14.36 -9.61 -12.30
N ARG A 15 -13.38 -8.87 -12.85
CA ARG A 15 -11.97 -9.29 -12.98
C ARG A 15 -11.05 -8.56 -11.99
N GLY A 16 -11.57 -7.58 -11.25
CA GLY A 16 -10.82 -6.76 -10.30
C GLY A 16 -10.17 -5.52 -10.94
N PHE A 17 -9.50 -4.73 -10.09
CA PHE A 17 -8.96 -3.41 -10.44
C PHE A 17 -7.42 -3.38 -10.62
N GLY A 18 -6.81 -4.56 -10.77
CA GLY A 18 -5.35 -4.73 -10.81
C GLY A 18 -4.75 -5.09 -9.45
N GLY A 19 -3.45 -5.41 -9.45
CA GLY A 19 -2.72 -5.87 -8.26
C GLY A 19 -1.78 -4.83 -7.64
N VAL A 20 -1.83 -3.57 -8.09
CA VAL A 20 -1.00 -2.49 -7.53
C VAL A 20 -1.84 -1.63 -6.61
N LEU A 21 -1.38 -1.48 -5.37
CA LEU A 21 -2.01 -0.64 -4.36
C LEU A 21 -0.94 0.21 -3.64
N SER A 22 -1.37 1.34 -3.12
CA SER A 22 -0.51 2.26 -2.37
C SER A 22 -1.21 2.69 -1.09
N PHE A 23 -0.45 2.79 -0.01
CA PHE A 23 -0.96 3.26 1.29
C PHE A 23 0.11 4.06 2.04
N GLY A 24 -0.34 4.89 2.98
CA GLY A 24 0.52 5.60 3.93
C GLY A 24 0.71 4.81 5.22
N ILE A 25 1.94 4.73 5.73
CA ILE A 25 2.25 4.14 7.04
C ILE A 25 2.43 5.20 8.13
N LYS A 26 1.74 5.01 9.26
CA LYS A 26 1.95 5.86 10.44
C LYS A 26 3.37 5.69 10.96
N GLY A 27 4.01 6.80 11.32
CA GLY A 27 5.43 6.83 11.67
C GLY A 27 6.34 7.27 10.51
N GLY A 28 5.77 7.53 9.32
CA GLY A 28 6.49 8.19 8.23
C GLY A 28 7.58 7.34 7.60
N GLU A 29 8.62 8.02 7.10
CA GLU A 29 9.70 7.40 6.32
C GLU A 29 10.45 6.31 7.09
N ASP A 30 10.74 6.52 8.37
CA ASP A 30 11.46 5.56 9.20
C ASP A 30 10.66 4.26 9.40
N ALA A 31 9.36 4.39 9.70
CA ALA A 31 8.47 3.24 9.83
C ALA A 31 8.27 2.53 8.49
N GLY A 32 8.19 3.29 7.38
CA GLY A 32 8.07 2.73 6.04
C GLY A 32 9.30 1.94 5.62
N ARG A 33 10.50 2.48 5.88
CA ARG A 33 11.76 1.75 5.67
C ARG A 33 11.83 0.51 6.53
N ALA A 34 11.49 0.62 7.81
CA ALA A 34 11.49 -0.51 8.73
C ALA A 34 10.49 -1.58 8.28
N LEU A 35 9.29 -1.22 7.82
CA LEU A 35 8.32 -2.18 7.28
C LEU A 35 8.95 -2.97 6.13
N VAL A 36 9.49 -2.27 5.12
CA VAL A 36 10.06 -2.90 3.93
C VAL A 36 11.23 -3.82 4.28
N ASP A 37 12.09 -3.41 5.23
CA ASP A 37 13.23 -4.20 5.70
C ASP A 37 12.82 -5.43 6.54
N LYS A 38 11.59 -5.47 7.06
CA LYS A 38 11.08 -6.57 7.90
C LYS A 38 10.22 -7.59 7.14
N LEU A 39 9.82 -7.29 5.90
CA LEU A 39 9.14 -8.25 5.02
C LEU A 39 10.08 -9.42 4.72
N LYS A 40 9.53 -10.64 4.75
CA LYS A 40 10.27 -11.89 4.54
C LYS A 40 9.86 -12.60 3.26
N LEU A 41 8.61 -12.43 2.85
CA LEU A 41 8.06 -13.00 1.62
C LEU A 41 8.15 -11.98 0.48
N ALA A 42 7.64 -10.77 0.73
CA ALA A 42 7.66 -9.70 -0.26
C ALA A 42 9.07 -9.18 -0.52
N SER A 43 9.36 -8.87 -1.79
CA SER A 43 10.69 -8.41 -2.22
C SER A 43 10.74 -6.90 -2.39
N ASN A 44 11.81 -6.27 -1.88
CA ASN A 44 12.05 -4.83 -2.06
C ASN A 44 12.62 -4.53 -3.45
N LEU A 45 11.75 -4.32 -4.45
CA LEU A 45 12.13 -4.05 -5.83
C LEU A 45 11.22 -3.00 -6.50
N ALA A 46 11.78 -2.27 -7.45
CA ALA A 46 11.09 -1.18 -8.14
C ALA A 46 10.16 -1.64 -9.29
N ASN A 47 10.22 -2.91 -9.71
CA ASN A 47 9.35 -3.45 -10.75
C ASN A 47 7.90 -3.67 -10.24
N VAL A 48 7.01 -4.06 -11.15
CA VAL A 48 5.60 -4.38 -10.92
C VAL A 48 5.19 -5.56 -11.80
N GLY A 49 4.15 -6.30 -11.39
CA GLY A 49 3.57 -7.38 -12.20
C GLY A 49 4.39 -8.67 -12.28
N ASP A 50 5.20 -8.95 -11.26
CA ASP A 50 5.91 -10.23 -11.12
C ASP A 50 5.01 -11.29 -10.46
N ALA A 51 5.39 -12.56 -10.55
CA ALA A 51 4.75 -13.63 -9.80
C ALA A 51 4.97 -13.49 -8.29
N LYS A 52 6.05 -12.83 -7.88
CA LYS A 52 6.31 -12.47 -6.48
C LYS A 52 5.68 -11.12 -6.11
N THR A 53 5.25 -11.00 -4.86
CA THR A 53 4.84 -9.74 -4.26
C THR A 53 6.03 -8.82 -4.11
N LEU A 54 5.89 -7.58 -4.59
CA LEU A 54 6.93 -6.56 -4.60
C LEU A 54 6.47 -5.36 -3.80
N VAL A 55 7.35 -4.83 -2.96
CA VAL A 55 7.04 -3.68 -2.10
C VAL A 55 8.17 -2.67 -2.22
N ILE A 56 7.83 -1.39 -2.22
CA ILE A 56 8.84 -0.33 -2.22
C ILE A 56 8.33 0.89 -1.46
N SER A 57 9.24 1.54 -0.72
CA SER A 57 9.04 2.91 -0.26
C SER A 57 9.71 3.86 -1.26
N PRO A 58 8.96 4.61 -2.08
CA PRO A 58 9.54 5.41 -3.16
C PRO A 58 10.46 6.53 -2.67
N THR A 59 10.13 7.10 -1.49
CA THR A 59 10.87 8.17 -0.82
C THR A 59 12.29 7.75 -0.46
N ALA A 60 12.46 6.51 0.04
CA ALA A 60 13.74 5.98 0.50
C ALA A 60 14.56 5.28 -0.60
N THR A 61 14.06 5.21 -1.84
CA THR A 61 14.68 4.40 -2.91
C THR A 61 14.82 5.15 -4.24
N THR A 62 13.73 5.24 -5.02
CA THR A 62 13.76 5.66 -6.43
C THR A 62 13.75 7.17 -6.62
N HIS A 63 13.25 7.93 -5.64
CA HIS A 63 13.11 9.39 -5.74
C HIS A 63 14.13 10.15 -4.87
N THR A 64 15.21 9.49 -4.45
CA THR A 64 16.27 10.08 -3.60
C THR A 64 17.00 11.28 -4.23
N GLN A 65 16.90 11.46 -5.55
CA GLN A 65 17.48 12.60 -6.27
C GLN A 65 16.59 13.85 -6.25
N LEU A 66 15.33 13.71 -5.86
CA LEU A 66 14.39 14.83 -5.74
C LEU A 66 14.46 15.44 -4.35
N THR A 67 14.25 16.76 -4.26
CA THR A 67 14.02 17.43 -2.98
C THR A 67 12.70 16.94 -2.36
N LYS A 68 12.54 17.12 -1.04
CA LYS A 68 11.29 16.75 -0.35
C LYS A 68 10.07 17.48 -0.93
N GLU A 69 10.25 18.73 -1.35
CA GLU A 69 9.20 19.53 -1.98
C GLU A 69 8.80 18.97 -3.36
N GLU A 70 9.78 18.56 -4.18
CA GLU A 70 9.52 17.93 -5.47
C GLU A 70 8.85 16.56 -5.31
N GLN A 71 9.30 15.75 -4.35
CA GLN A 71 8.67 14.47 -4.02
C GLN A 71 7.19 14.68 -3.67
N LEU A 72 6.89 15.58 -2.74
CA LEU A 72 5.52 15.90 -2.35
C LEU A 72 4.69 16.41 -3.53
N SER A 73 5.25 17.29 -4.36
CA SER A 73 4.55 17.83 -5.55
C SER A 73 4.21 16.76 -6.60
N SER A 74 4.97 15.67 -6.64
CA SER A 74 4.75 14.51 -7.52
C SER A 74 3.83 13.45 -6.91
N GLY A 75 3.31 13.68 -5.70
CA GLY A 75 2.45 12.74 -4.97
C GLY A 75 3.21 11.66 -4.20
N VAL A 76 4.53 11.80 -4.04
CA VAL A 76 5.35 10.91 -3.21
C VAL A 76 5.41 11.48 -1.80
N THR A 77 4.62 10.90 -0.90
CA THR A 77 4.64 11.27 0.51
C THR A 77 5.69 10.45 1.29
N PRO A 78 6.28 10.98 2.37
CA PRO A 78 7.30 10.25 3.14
C PRO A 78 6.86 8.90 3.70
N ASP A 79 5.56 8.73 3.92
CA ASP A 79 4.91 7.52 4.43
C ASP A 79 4.44 6.55 3.33
N LEU A 80 4.66 6.89 2.05
CA LEU A 80 4.13 6.12 0.93
C LEU A 80 4.80 4.75 0.82
N ILE A 81 3.96 3.71 0.81
CA ILE A 81 4.32 2.34 0.48
C ILE A 81 3.53 1.92 -0.76
N ARG A 82 4.23 1.42 -1.77
CA ARG A 82 3.62 0.82 -2.97
C ARG A 82 3.82 -0.69 -2.92
N VAL A 83 2.73 -1.42 -3.14
CA VAL A 83 2.71 -2.88 -3.23
C VAL A 83 2.22 -3.30 -4.60
N SER A 84 2.96 -4.19 -5.26
CA SER A 84 2.51 -4.97 -6.40
C SER A 84 2.31 -6.40 -5.91
N VAL A 85 1.06 -6.80 -5.72
CA VAL A 85 0.68 -8.13 -5.22
C VAL A 85 1.01 -9.19 -6.27
N GLY A 86 1.74 -10.23 -5.86
CA GLY A 86 2.07 -11.38 -6.68
C GLY A 86 0.96 -12.43 -6.69
N ILE A 87 1.33 -13.68 -6.94
CA ILE A 87 0.41 -14.82 -7.01
C ILE A 87 0.63 -15.82 -5.87
N GLU A 88 1.30 -15.41 -4.80
CA GLU A 88 1.46 -16.23 -3.59
C GLU A 88 0.11 -16.48 -2.89
N HIS A 89 0.10 -17.40 -1.94
CA HIS A 89 -1.09 -17.65 -1.13
C HIS A 89 -1.43 -16.41 -0.30
N ILE A 90 -2.69 -15.98 -0.34
CA ILE A 90 -3.12 -14.71 0.26
C ILE A 90 -2.82 -14.65 1.77
N GLU A 91 -3.01 -15.75 2.49
CA GLU A 91 -2.71 -15.82 3.93
C GLU A 91 -1.22 -15.62 4.23
N ASP A 92 -0.32 -16.08 3.36
CA ASP A 92 1.12 -15.90 3.55
C ASP A 92 1.52 -14.44 3.33
N ILE A 93 0.89 -13.77 2.35
CA ILE A 93 1.06 -12.33 2.11
C ILE A 93 0.55 -11.54 3.32
N ILE A 94 -0.67 -11.82 3.78
CA ILE A 94 -1.25 -11.14 4.95
C ILE A 94 -0.34 -11.31 6.17
N TYR A 95 0.06 -12.54 6.47
CA TYR A 95 0.94 -12.83 7.60
C TYR A 95 2.30 -12.14 7.49
N ASP A 96 2.89 -12.05 6.29
CA ASP A 96 4.16 -11.35 6.09
C ASP A 96 4.05 -9.85 6.41
N PHE A 97 2.95 -9.22 5.99
CA PHE A 97 2.67 -7.82 6.32
C PHE A 97 2.35 -7.63 7.80
N GLU A 98 1.52 -8.48 8.41
CA GLU A 98 1.19 -8.42 9.85
C GLU A 98 2.45 -8.45 10.70
N GLN A 99 3.32 -9.44 10.49
CA GLN A 99 4.57 -9.56 11.26
C GLN A 99 5.55 -8.42 10.97
N ALA A 100 5.49 -7.81 9.79
CA ALA A 100 6.35 -6.68 9.43
C ALA A 100 5.85 -5.39 10.09
N PHE A 101 4.53 -5.16 10.12
CA PHE A 101 3.92 -4.02 10.81
C PHE A 101 4.24 -4.04 12.30
N GLU A 102 4.12 -5.18 12.97
CA GLU A 102 4.49 -5.34 14.39
C GLU A 102 5.95 -4.95 14.69
N LYS A 103 6.85 -5.13 13.71
CA LYS A 103 8.30 -4.88 13.84
C LYS A 103 8.75 -3.55 13.25
N SER A 104 7.86 -2.82 12.59
CA SER A 104 8.16 -1.56 11.91
C SER A 104 8.32 -0.38 12.88
N GLY A 105 7.85 -0.52 14.13
CA GLY A 105 7.78 0.58 15.09
C GLY A 105 6.69 1.60 14.78
N ALA A 106 5.85 1.35 13.77
CA ALA A 106 4.68 2.16 13.47
C ALA A 106 3.73 2.19 14.69
N PRO A 107 3.16 3.35 15.04
CA PRO A 107 2.14 3.42 16.07
C PRO A 107 0.96 2.53 15.70
N SER A 108 0.58 1.60 16.57
CA SER A 108 -0.64 0.83 16.38
C SER A 108 -1.83 1.78 16.52
N SER A 109 -2.46 2.13 15.39
CA SER A 109 -3.87 2.53 15.50
C SER A 109 -4.64 1.29 15.86
N GLY A 110 -5.35 1.31 17.00
CA GLY A 110 -6.27 0.23 17.38
C GLY A 110 -7.14 -0.13 16.19
N GLY A 111 -6.79 -1.20 15.49
CA GLY A 111 -7.42 -1.57 14.25
C GLY A 111 -8.80 -2.13 14.56
N ASP A 112 -9.83 -1.59 13.92
CA ASP A 112 -11.13 -2.24 13.90
C ASP A 112 -10.95 -3.66 13.38
N LYS A 113 -11.11 -4.66 14.26
CA LYS A 113 -10.98 -6.11 13.95
C LYS A 113 -12.01 -6.61 12.90
N ASN A 114 -12.80 -5.72 12.33
CA ASN A 114 -13.78 -5.96 11.28
C ASN A 114 -13.27 -5.65 9.86
N ALA A 115 -11.97 -5.43 9.65
CA ALA A 115 -11.42 -5.21 8.30
C ALA A 115 -11.76 -6.35 7.31
N ALA A 116 -11.88 -7.59 7.79
CA ALA A 116 -12.34 -8.74 7.01
C ALA A 116 -13.80 -8.62 6.51
N GLN A 117 -14.63 -7.81 7.16
CA GLN A 117 -16.03 -7.56 6.76
C GLN A 117 -16.14 -6.47 5.68
N ILE A 118 -15.09 -5.68 5.45
CA ILE A 118 -15.07 -4.59 4.45
C ILE A 118 -15.03 -5.13 3.02
N VAL A 119 -14.54 -6.36 2.82
CA VAL A 119 -14.49 -7.01 1.50
C VAL A 119 -15.91 -7.39 1.00
N GLY A 120 -16.90 -7.48 1.89
CA GLY A 120 -18.30 -7.79 1.55
C GLY A 120 -19.18 -6.59 1.19
N ASP A 121 -18.84 -5.39 1.67
CA ASP A 121 -19.67 -4.19 1.55
C ASP A 121 -18.98 -3.12 0.69
N ALA A 122 -18.68 -3.47 -0.57
CA ALA A 122 -17.93 -2.63 -1.52
C ALA A 122 -18.60 -1.28 -1.90
N GLU A 123 -19.71 -0.88 -1.26
CA GLU A 123 -20.43 0.35 -1.58
C GLU A 123 -20.32 1.48 -0.53
N THR A 124 -19.80 1.29 0.69
CA THR A 124 -20.07 2.29 1.76
C THR A 124 -18.86 3.07 2.34
N ARG A 125 -17.59 2.81 1.96
CA ARG A 125 -16.46 3.43 2.69
C ARG A 125 -15.41 4.23 1.91
N VAL A 126 -15.66 4.57 0.64
CA VAL A 126 -14.74 5.48 -0.11
C VAL A 126 -15.03 6.97 0.18
N VAL A 127 -16.08 7.30 0.95
CA VAL A 127 -16.51 8.69 1.22
C VAL A 127 -16.02 9.31 2.53
N ALA A 128 -15.24 8.61 3.37
CA ALA A 128 -14.74 9.17 4.62
C ALA A 128 -13.21 9.17 4.67
N GLY A 129 -12.58 10.30 4.31
CA GLY A 129 -11.17 10.53 4.66
C GLY A 129 -10.27 11.21 3.62
N LEU A 130 -10.81 11.80 2.56
CA LEU A 130 -10.05 12.74 1.73
C LEU A 130 -10.57 14.15 2.02
N ASP A 131 -10.04 14.75 3.09
CA ASP A 131 -10.12 16.19 3.29
C ASP A 131 -9.19 16.88 2.25
N VAL A 132 -9.81 17.48 1.25
CA VAL A 132 -9.35 18.70 0.57
C VAL A 132 -10.39 19.78 0.77
#